data_AF-A0A833CYE9-F1
#
_entry.id   AF-A0A833CYE9-F1
#
_cell.length_a   1.000
_cell.length_b   1.000
_cell.length_c   1.000
_cell.angle_alpha   90.00
_cell.angle_beta   90.00
_cell.angle_gamma   90.00
#
_symmetry.space_group_name_H-M   'P 1'
#
loop_
_entity.id
_entity.type
_entity.pdbx_description
1 polymer ?
#
loop_
_entity_poly.entity_id
_entity_poly.type
_entity_poly.pdbx_seq_one_letter_code
_entity_poly.pdbx_strand_id
1 'polypeptide(L)' 'LQGIVTWFDSFSVLLRRDNHSQLVYKHAISTVMPVDPIKLYDEDESGTKNEEN' A
#
# COMPACT_ATOMS: atom_id res chain seq x y z
N LEU A 1 8.81 -8.57 -10.14
CA LEU A 1 7.94 -9.37 -9.26
C LEU A 1 6.53 -8.81 -9.38
N GLN A 2 5.52 -9.65 -9.47
CA GLN A 2 4.11 -9.24 -9.55
C GLN A 2 3.30 -10.15 -8.62
N GLY A 3 2.27 -9.61 -7.98
CA GLY A 3 1.43 -10.34 -7.04
C GLY A 3 0.69 -9.40 -6.09
N ILE A 4 0.03 -9.99 -5.10
CA ILE A 4 -0.72 -9.26 -4.08
C ILE A 4 0.08 -9.31 -2.79
N VAL A 5 0.25 -8.16 -2.14
CA VAL A 5 0.83 -8.09 -0.81
C VAL A 5 -0.18 -8.65 0.18
N THR A 6 0.14 -9.77 0.82
CA THR A 6 -0.76 -10.42 1.80
C THR A 6 -0.38 -10.12 3.24
N TRP A 7 0.88 -9.74 3.49
CA TRP A 7 1.38 -9.40 4.82
C TRP A 7 2.62 -8.51 4.71
N PHE A 8 2.91 -7.76 5.77
CA PHE A 8 4.11 -6.94 5.86
C PHE A 8 4.56 -6.79 7.32
N ASP A 9 5.86 -6.57 7.50
CA ASP A 9 6.45 -6.08 8.75
C ASP A 9 7.36 -4.88 8.48
N SER A 10 8.20 -4.50 9.44
CA SER A 10 9.15 -3.38 9.30
C SER A 10 10.16 -3.56 8.16
N PHE A 11 10.63 -4.78 7.87
CA PHE A 11 11.76 -5.05 6.98
C PHE A 11 11.39 -5.88 5.74
N SER A 12 10.24 -6.54 5.76
CA SER A 12 9.83 -7.50 4.75
C SER A 12 8.37 -7.35 4.34
N VAL A 13 8.06 -7.90 3.17
CA VAL A 13 6.73 -7.98 2.59
C VAL A 13 6.52 -9.39 2.08
N LEU A 14 5.35 -9.98 2.34
CA LEU A 14 4.95 -11.26 1.78
C LEU A 14 4.10 -11.02 0.52
N LEU A 15 4.65 -11.43 -0.63
CA LEU A 15 4.00 -11.33 -1.92
C LEU A 15 3.43 -12.69 -2.31
N ARG A 16 2.12 -12.76 -2.58
CA ARG A 16 1.48 -13.97 -3.10
C ARG A 16 1.14 -13.80 -4.57
N ARG A 17 1.50 -14.79 -5.37
CA ARG A 17 1.09 -14.92 -6.76
C ARG A 17 0.73 -16.37 -7.02
N ASP A 18 -0.47 -16.59 -7.56
CA ASP A 18 -1.03 -17.93 -7.76
C ASP A 18 -0.99 -18.72 -6.44
N ASN A 19 -0.34 -19.89 -6.43
CA ASN A 19 -0.18 -20.74 -5.24
C ASN A 19 1.22 -20.64 -4.59
N HIS A 20 1.99 -19.60 -4.92
CA HIS A 20 3.32 -19.36 -4.36
C HIS A 20 3.34 -18.10 -3.49
N SER A 21 4.01 -18.23 -2.35
CA SER A 21 4.28 -17.12 -1.43
C SER A 21 5.78 -16.85 -1.42
N GLN A 22 6.16 -15.59 -1.59
CA GLN A 22 7.55 -15.14 -1.59
C GLN A 22 7.74 -14.04 -0.55
N LEU A 23 8.72 -14.23 0.35
CA LEU A 23 9.18 -13.20 1.26
C LEU A 23 10.17 -12.29 0.53
N VAL A 24 9.90 -10.98 0.51
CA VAL A 24 10.75 -9.98 -0.15
C VAL A 24 11.24 -8.99 0.88
N TYR A 25 12.56 -8.78 0.96
CA TYR A 25 13.14 -7.75 1.83
C TYR A 25 13.04 -6.37 1.18
N LYS A 26 12.66 -5.36 1.97
CA LYS A 26 12.45 -3.99 1.48
C LYS A 26 13.73 -3.33 0.94
N HIS A 27 14.90 -3.70 1.44
CA HIS A 27 16.18 -3.16 0.94
C HIS A 27 16.47 -3.55 -0.52
N ALA A 28 15.80 -4.59 -1.03
CA ALA A 28 15.91 -5.03 -2.43
C ALA A 28 14.80 -4.45 -3.33
N ILE A 29 13.91 -3.63 -2.79
CA ILE A 29 12.80 -3.00 -3.52
C ILE A 29 13.15 -1.53 -3.78
N SER A 30 13.20 -1.11 -5.05
CA SER A 30 13.39 0.30 -5.42
C SER A 30 12.05 1.05 -5.54
N THR A 31 11.02 0.40 -6.06
CA THR A 31 9.71 1.01 -6.32
C THR A 31 8.62 -0.05 -6.27
N VAL A 32 7.43 0.34 -5.79
CA VAL A 32 6.20 -0.45 -5.85
C VAL A 32 5.22 0.27 -6.77
N MET A 33 4.75 -0.41 -7.82
CA MET A 33 3.78 0.14 -8.78
C MET A 33 2.45 -0.59 -8.61
N PRO A 34 1.38 0.08 -8.15
CA PRO A 34 0.05 -0.51 -8.09
C PRO A 34 -0.55 -0.65 -9.49
N VAL A 35 -1.46 -1.61 -9.67
CA VAL A 35 -2.14 -1.83 -10.96
C VAL A 35 -3.19 -0.76 -11.22
N ASP A 36 -3.91 -0.37 -10.17
CA ASP A 36 -4.93 0.68 -10.18
C ASP A 36 -4.51 1.85 -9.27
N PRO A 37 -5.01 3.06 -9.49
CA PRO A 37 -4.80 4.18 -8.57
C PRO A 37 -5.24 3.82 -7.15
N ILE A 38 -4.35 4.04 -6.19
CA ILE A 38 -4.63 3.81 -4.76
C ILE A 38 -4.89 5.14 -4.07
N LYS A 39 -5.94 5.19 -3.24
CA LYS A 39 -6.11 6.28 -2.28
C LYS A 39 -5.14 6.04 -1.13
N LEU A 40 -4.21 6.97 -0.92
CA LEU A 40 -3.19 6.87 0.13
C LEU A 40 -3.63 7.53 1.45
N TYR A 41 -4.50 8.52 1.34
CA TYR A 41 -5.02 9.28 2.46
C TYR A 41 -6.53 9.35 2.29
N ASP A 42 -7.24 9.09 3.38
CA ASP A 42 -8.60 9.58 3.51
C ASP A 42 -8.45 11.05 3.91
N GLU A 43 -9.03 11.97 3.13
CA GLU A 43 -9.13 13.36 3.58
C GLU A 43 -9.99 13.32 4.85
N ASP A 44 -9.37 13.59 6.00
CA ASP A 44 -10.12 13.78 7.24
C ASP A 44 -11.15 14.89 7.00
N GLU A 45 -12.45 14.55 6.96
CA GLU A 45 -13.59 15.48 6.99
C GLU A 45 -13.65 16.23 8.35
N SER A 46 -12.55 16.85 8.78
CA SER A 46 -12.42 17.58 10.04
C SER A 46 -11.87 18.99 9.88
N GLY A 47 -12.05 19.61 8.70
CA GLY A 47 -11.70 21.00 8.47
C GLY A 47 -12.70 21.68 7.54
N THR A 48 -13.42 22.68 8.06
CA THR A 48 -14.31 23.63 7.36
C THR A 48 -15.81 23.29 7.35
N LYS A 49 -16.42 23.32 8.55
CA LYS A 49 -17.72 24.00 8.71
C LYS A 49 -17.47 25.27 9.50
N ASN A 50 -17.01 26.32 8.83
CA ASN A 50 -17.13 27.68 9.34
C ASN A 50 -17.64 28.57 8.21
N GLU A 51 -18.74 29.25 8.53
CA GLU A 51 -19.20 30.51 7.95
C GLU A 51 -19.73 30.50 6.51
N GLU A 52 -21.04 30.28 6.35
CA GLU A 52 -21.87 31.13 5.49
C GLU A 52 -23.26 31.35 6.13
N ASN A 53 -23.43 32.58 6.65
CA ASN A 53 -24.63 33.41 6.83
C ASN A 53 -25.94 32.80 7.39
#